data_AF-A0A1V5HKC1-F1
#
_entry.id   AF-A0A1V5HKC1-F1
#
_cell.length_a   1.000
_cell.length_b   1.000
_cell.length_c   1.000
_cell.angle_alpha   90.00
_cell.angle_beta   90.00
_cell.angle_gamma   90.00
#
_symmetry.space_group_name_H-M   'P 1'
#
loop_
_entity.id
_entity.type
_entity.pdbx_description
1 polymer ?
#
loop_
_entity_poly.entity_id
_entity_poly.type
_entity_poly.pdbx_seq_one_letter_code
_entity_poly.pdbx_strand_id
1 'polypeptide(L)'
;MKDFIKYQIEKQSLSFTPENFLGLSDTENSLIVLEVPLVDYTLTDIARLVESNNARVMNLFVLPVADGNTLIISVKLNLLDISTVLMSFERFNYKVLHYQMKEGVVTDTHKERLNELLYYLEM
;
A
#
# COMPACT_ATOMS: atom_id res chain seq x y z
N MET A 1 5.87 -12.24 -8.78
CA MET A 1 4.85 -11.16 -8.63
C MET A 1 5.43 -9.79 -8.97
N LYS A 2 6.65 -9.45 -8.51
CA LYS A 2 7.42 -8.30 -9.01
C LYS A 2 7.56 -8.29 -10.54
N ASP A 3 7.66 -9.47 -11.15
CA ASP A 3 7.81 -9.64 -12.60
C ASP A 3 6.56 -9.25 -13.41
N PHE A 4 5.36 -9.37 -12.82
CA PHE A 4 4.11 -9.00 -13.49
C PHE A 4 3.97 -7.48 -13.61
N ILE A 5 4.36 -6.76 -12.55
CA ILE A 5 4.40 -5.29 -12.55
C ILE A 5 5.49 -4.79 -13.50
N LYS A 6 6.67 -5.43 -13.50
CA LYS A 6 7.75 -5.12 -14.45
C LYS A 6 7.33 -5.29 -15.90
N TYR A 7 6.62 -6.37 -16.22
CA TYR A 7 6.11 -6.64 -17.57
C TYR A 7 5.07 -5.61 -18.05
N GLN A 8 4.18 -5.14 -17.16
CA GLN A 8 3.22 -4.09 -17.51
C GLN A 8 3.89 -2.73 -17.74
N ILE A 9 5.00 -2.44 -17.04
CA ILE A 9 5.76 -1.19 -17.16
C ILE A 9 6.60 -1.14 -18.45
N GLU A 10 7.17 -2.26 -18.89
CA GLU A 10 8.01 -2.32 -20.10
C GLU A 10 7.25 -2.03 -21.42
N LYS A 11 5.92 -2.21 -21.45
CA LYS A 11 5.10 -2.00 -22.65
C LYS A 11 4.75 -0.53 -22.91
N GLN A 12 5.04 0.39 -21.98
CA GLN A 12 4.83 1.84 -22.11
C GLN A 12 6.12 2.62 -21.79
N SER A 13 7.01 2.76 -22.77
CA SER A 13 8.18 3.65 -22.72
C SER A 13 7.73 5.12 -22.75
N LEU A 14 8.33 6.14 -22.11
CA LEU A 14 9.63 6.35 -21.46
C LEU A 14 9.39 7.24 -20.21
N SER A 15 9.74 6.75 -19.01
CA SER A 15 9.97 7.46 -17.71
C SER A 15 9.60 6.58 -16.50
N PHE A 16 8.86 5.49 -16.73
CA PHE A 16 8.43 4.57 -15.70
C PHE A 16 9.55 3.59 -15.34
N THR A 17 10.43 3.97 -14.42
CA THR A 17 11.26 2.96 -13.74
C THR A 17 10.39 2.24 -12.71
N PRO A 18 10.41 0.89 -12.65
CA PRO A 18 9.78 0.13 -11.58
C PRO A 18 10.21 0.60 -10.18
N GLU A 19 11.39 1.20 -10.09
CA GLU A 19 11.97 1.78 -8.89
C GLU A 19 11.18 2.99 -8.37
N ASN A 20 10.71 3.87 -9.26
CA ASN A 20 9.84 4.99 -8.87
C ASN A 20 8.46 4.50 -8.44
N PHE A 21 7.93 3.48 -9.12
CA PHE A 21 6.63 2.88 -8.80
C PHE A 21 6.62 2.13 -7.46
N LEU A 22 7.71 1.41 -7.16
CA LEU A 22 7.94 0.69 -5.90
C LEU A 22 8.56 1.58 -4.81
N GLY A 23 8.92 2.83 -5.14
CA GLY A 23 9.50 3.77 -4.19
C GLY A 23 10.80 3.29 -3.53
N LEU A 24 11.70 2.65 -4.28
CA LEU A 24 12.99 2.09 -3.81
C LEU A 24 14.04 3.16 -3.42
N SER A 25 13.62 4.34 -2.97
CA SER A 25 14.49 5.34 -2.36
C SER A 25 14.41 5.20 -0.83
N ASP A 26 15.55 5.04 -0.15
CA ASP A 26 15.75 5.00 1.31
C ASP A 26 14.98 6.10 2.08
N THR A 27 13.68 5.94 2.21
CA THR A 27 12.81 6.91 2.86
C THR A 27 11.87 6.11 3.73
N GLU A 28 11.77 6.52 5.00
CA GLU A 28 11.05 5.85 6.07
C GLU A 28 9.52 5.95 5.91
N ASN A 29 9.04 5.70 4.70
CA ASN A 29 7.67 5.98 4.28
C ASN A 29 7.03 4.70 3.80
N SER A 30 5.75 4.56 4.11
CA SER A 30 4.93 3.42 3.68
C SER A 30 4.41 3.59 2.26
N LEU A 31 4.14 2.46 1.61
CA LEU A 31 3.61 2.35 0.26
C LEU A 31 2.41 1.41 0.23
N ILE A 32 1.38 1.77 -0.52
CA ILE A 32 0.22 0.91 -0.78
C ILE A 32 0.01 0.85 -2.29
N VAL A 33 -0.19 -0.34 -2.83
CA VAL A 33 -0.53 -0.58 -4.22
C VAL A 33 -1.94 -1.17 -4.29
N LEU A 34 -2.82 -0.46 -4.97
CA LEU A 34 -4.23 -0.78 -5.14
C LEU A 34 -4.52 -1.16 -6.59
N GLU A 35 -5.45 -2.08 -6.79
CA GLU A 35 -6.09 -2.34 -8.07
C GLU A 35 -7.51 -1.79 -8.02
N VAL A 36 -7.85 -0.93 -8.99
CA VAL A 36 -9.15 -0.28 -9.04
C VAL A 36 -9.68 -0.33 -10.48
N PRO A 37 -10.92 -0.77 -10.71
CA PRO A 37 -11.56 -0.64 -12.02
C PRO A 37 -11.60 0.83 -12.47
N LEU A 38 -11.37 1.10 -13.75
CA LEU A 38 -11.36 2.46 -14.29
C LEU A 38 -12.66 3.23 -13.99
N VAL A 39 -13.79 2.54 -13.99
CA VAL A 39 -15.13 3.12 -13.74
C VAL A 39 -15.30 3.55 -12.28
N ASP A 40 -14.66 2.84 -11.34
CA ASP A 40 -14.78 3.07 -9.91
C ASP A 40 -13.67 3.98 -9.38
N TYR A 41 -12.75 4.41 -10.25
CA TYR A 41 -11.63 5.23 -9.85
C TYR A 41 -12.05 6.67 -9.57
N THR A 42 -11.84 7.08 -8.32
CA THR A 42 -11.90 8.48 -7.90
C THR A 42 -10.76 8.77 -6.95
N LEU A 43 -9.91 9.70 -7.37
CA LEU A 43 -8.77 10.16 -6.57
C LEU A 43 -9.23 10.79 -5.25
N THR A 44 -10.36 11.49 -5.26
CA THR A 44 -10.91 12.14 -4.07
C THR A 44 -11.31 11.15 -2.99
N ASP A 45 -11.86 9.98 -3.35
CA ASP A 45 -12.20 8.97 -2.34
C ASP A 45 -10.95 8.35 -1.73
N ILE A 46 -9.94 8.03 -2.54
CA ILE A 46 -8.65 7.52 -2.05
C ILE A 46 -8.01 8.53 -1.10
N ALA A 47 -7.94 9.80 -1.50
CA ALA A 47 -7.40 10.87 -0.67
C ALA A 47 -8.18 11.02 0.64
N ARG A 48 -9.52 11.01 0.58
CA ARG A 48 -10.38 11.10 1.77
C ARG A 48 -10.14 9.93 2.73
N LEU A 49 -10.01 8.71 2.22
CA LEU A 49 -9.74 7.53 3.07
C LEU A 49 -8.39 7.63 3.76
N VAL A 50 -7.36 8.08 3.05
CA VAL A 50 -6.03 8.33 3.62
C VAL A 50 -6.09 9.42 4.69
N GLU A 51 -6.67 10.58 4.36
CA GLU A 51 -6.72 11.73 5.27
C GLU A 51 -7.60 11.49 6.51
N SER A 52 -8.68 10.72 6.37
CA SER A 52 -9.54 10.33 7.49
C SER A 52 -8.83 9.47 8.54
N ASN A 53 -7.73 8.82 8.15
CA ASN A 53 -6.86 8.04 9.03
C ASN A 53 -5.62 8.82 9.48
N ASN A 54 -5.68 10.17 9.46
CA ASN A 54 -4.59 11.07 9.84
C ASN A 54 -3.28 10.86 9.03
N ALA A 55 -3.38 10.24 7.87
CA ALA A 55 -2.26 10.09 6.95
C ALA A 55 -2.28 11.19 5.88
N ARG A 56 -1.13 11.46 5.26
CA ARG A 56 -0.97 12.36 4.12
C ARG A 56 -0.42 11.61 2.93
N VAL A 57 -1.02 11.84 1.76
CA VAL A 57 -0.49 11.36 0.49
C VAL A 57 0.77 12.16 0.15
N MET A 58 1.91 11.48 0.07
CA MET A 58 3.19 12.08 -0.32
C MET A 58 3.39 12.02 -1.82
N ASN A 59 3.03 10.88 -2.41
CA ASN A 59 3.13 10.67 -3.84
C ASN A 59 2.04 9.69 -4.28
N LEU A 60 1.59 9.84 -5.52
CA LEU A 60 0.61 8.96 -6.12
C LEU A 60 0.95 8.73 -7.59
N PHE A 61 0.98 7.47 -7.97
CA PHE A 61 1.17 7.04 -9.35
C PHE A 61 -0.02 6.21 -9.80
N VAL A 62 -0.48 6.46 -11.02
CA VAL A 62 -1.55 5.69 -11.67
C VAL A 62 -0.98 5.01 -12.90
N LEU A 63 -1.15 3.70 -12.98
CA LEU A 63 -0.73 2.87 -14.09
C LEU A 63 -1.96 2.21 -14.72
N PRO A 64 -2.34 2.58 -15.95
CA PRO A 64 -3.36 1.84 -16.68
C PRO A 64 -2.81 0.48 -17.11
N VAL A 65 -3.53 -0.60 -16.80
CA VAL A 65 -3.18 -1.96 -17.23
C VAL A 65 -3.54 -2.12 -18.71
N ALA A 66 -2.81 -2.97 -19.44
CA ALA A 66 -3.00 -3.19 -20.88
C ALA A 66 -4.43 -3.63 -21.30
N ASP A 67 -5.23 -4.14 -20.36
CA ASP A 67 -6.64 -4.53 -20.56
C ASP A 67 -7.59 -3.32 -20.60
N GLY A 68 -7.10 -2.11 -20.30
CA GLY A 68 -7.83 -0.84 -20.42
C GLY A 68 -8.91 -0.59 -19.37
N ASN A 69 -9.40 -1.62 -18.69
CA ASN A 69 -10.48 -1.53 -17.72
C ASN A 69 -10.04 -1.41 -16.26
N THR A 70 -8.74 -1.54 -15.99
CA THR A 70 -8.18 -1.60 -14.64
C THR A 70 -7.00 -0.66 -14.50
N LEU A 71 -6.96 0.02 -13.36
CA LEU A 71 -5.87 0.89 -12.93
C LEU A 71 -5.14 0.25 -11.76
N ILE A 72 -3.82 0.32 -11.79
CA ILE A 72 -2.97 0.04 -10.63
C ILE A 72 -2.50 1.38 -10.08
N ILE A 73 -2.79 1.62 -8.81
CA ILE A 73 -2.50 2.89 -8.15
C ILE A 73 -1.50 2.63 -7.04
N SER A 74 -0.36 3.31 -7.09
CA SER A 74 0.65 3.27 -6.04
C SER A 74 0.56 4.57 -5.24
N VAL A 75 0.36 4.45 -3.93
CA VAL A 75 0.17 5.58 -3.00
C VAL A 75 1.25 5.49 -1.93
N LYS A 76 2.11 6.51 -1.89
CA LYS A 76 3.13 6.65 -0.85
C LYS A 76 2.61 7.57 0.25
N LEU A 77 2.76 7.15 1.50
CA LEU A 77 2.21 7.84 2.66
C LEU A 77 3.32 8.33 3.59
N ASN A 78 2.99 9.31 4.43
CA ASN A 78 3.91 9.87 5.43
C ASN A 78 4.06 9.00 6.69
N LEU A 79 3.26 7.94 6.84
CA LEU A 79 3.26 7.08 8.03
C LEU A 79 4.25 5.92 7.90
N LEU A 80 4.70 5.41 9.04
CA LEU A 80 5.48 4.16 9.13
C LEU A 80 4.58 2.92 9.19
N ASP A 81 3.54 3.00 10.02
CA ASP A 81 2.49 2.01 10.16
C ASP A 81 1.24 2.49 9.42
N ILE A 82 0.77 1.68 8.48
CA ILE A 82 -0.41 1.95 7.65
C ILE A 82 -1.54 0.96 7.92
N SER A 83 -1.47 0.19 9.01
CA SER A 83 -2.48 -0.83 9.33
C SER A 83 -3.90 -0.25 9.38
N THR A 84 -4.08 0.94 9.93
CA THR A 84 -5.38 1.64 9.99
C THR A 84 -5.90 2.05 8.61
N VAL A 85 -5.00 2.54 7.76
CA VAL A 85 -5.29 2.93 6.38
C VAL A 85 -5.63 1.68 5.54
N LEU A 86 -4.87 0.61 5.72
CA LEU A 86 -5.07 -0.69 5.06
C LEU A 86 -6.44 -1.27 5.39
N MET A 87 -6.79 -1.34 6.68
CA MET A 87 -8.11 -1.78 7.13
C MET A 87 -9.24 -0.93 6.55
N SER A 88 -9.02 0.39 6.42
CA SER A 88 -10.00 1.28 5.80
C SER A 88 -10.18 0.94 4.32
N PHE A 89 -9.10 0.79 3.55
CA PHE A 89 -9.20 0.41 2.15
C PHE A 89 -9.92 -0.93 1.95
N GLU A 90 -9.60 -1.94 2.76
CA GLU A 90 -10.29 -3.24 2.73
C GLU A 90 -11.79 -3.10 3.06
N ARG A 91 -12.15 -2.29 4.08
CA ARG A 91 -13.54 -2.01 4.45
C ARG A 91 -14.34 -1.34 3.34
N PHE A 92 -13.71 -0.48 2.54
CA PHE A 92 -14.33 0.15 1.37
C PHE A 92 -14.18 -0.69 0.10
N ASN A 93 -13.82 -1.97 0.23
CA ASN A 93 -13.78 -2.94 -0.84
C ASN A 93 -12.74 -2.63 -1.93
N TYR A 94 -11.66 -1.90 -1.58
CA TYR A 94 -10.50 -1.72 -2.44
C TYR A 94 -9.65 -2.98 -2.45
N LYS A 95 -9.19 -3.37 -3.64
CA LYS A 95 -8.31 -4.53 -3.80
C LYS A 95 -6.86 -4.12 -3.59
N VAL A 96 -6.28 -4.49 -2.46
CA VAL A 96 -4.86 -4.23 -2.16
C VAL A 96 -3.99 -5.32 -2.79
N LEU A 97 -3.11 -4.93 -3.71
CA LEU A 97 -2.17 -5.85 -4.38
C LEU A 97 -0.89 -6.04 -3.58
N HIS A 98 -0.40 -4.96 -2.99
CA HIS A 98 0.84 -4.94 -2.23
C HIS A 98 0.84 -3.78 -1.26
N TYR A 99 1.52 -3.94 -0.14
CA TYR A 99 1.83 -2.84 0.75
C TYR A 99 3.23 -3.04 1.33
N GLN A 100 3.88 -1.94 1.66
CA GLN A 100 5.14 -1.90 2.36
C GLN A 100 5.00 -0.95 3.53
N MET A 101 5.28 -1.46 4.73
CA MET A 101 5.30 -0.68 5.96
C MET A 101 6.48 -1.15 6.80
N LYS A 102 7.01 -0.27 7.65
CA LYS A 102 8.02 -0.69 8.62
C LYS A 102 7.24 -1.33 9.77
N GLU A 103 7.60 -2.55 10.18
CA GLU A 103 7.05 -3.09 11.43
C GLU A 103 7.36 -2.08 12.54
N GLY A 104 6.31 -1.50 13.11
CA GLY A 104 6.45 -0.57 14.23
C GLY A 104 6.84 -1.33 15.49
N VAL A 105 7.52 -0.64 16.41
CA VAL A 105 7.84 -1.11 17.77
C VAL A 105 6.60 -1.70 18.48
N VAL A 106 5.41 -1.22 18.14
CA VAL A 106 4.12 -1.67 18.69
C VAL A 106 3.83 -3.13 18.35
N THR A 107 4.19 -3.61 17.15
CA THR A 107 3.97 -5.00 16.73
C THR A 107 4.86 -5.96 17.51
N ASP A 108 6.11 -5.56 17.81
CA ASP A 108 7.02 -6.34 18.66
C ASP A 108 6.53 -6.38 20.11
N THR A 109 6.02 -5.26 20.63
CA THR A 109 5.45 -5.21 21.98
C THR A 109 4.19 -6.08 22.10
N HIS A 110 3.36 -6.14 21.05
CA HIS A 110 2.18 -7.02 21.01
C HIS A 110 2.56 -8.50 20.89
N LYS A 111 3.60 -8.83 20.11
CA LYS A 111 4.18 -10.19 20.04
C LYS A 111 4.74 -10.61 21.39
N GLU A 112 5.46 -9.73 22.10
CA GLU A 112 5.97 -10.00 23.44
C GLU A 112 4.85 -10.28 24.44
N ARG A 113 3.82 -9.42 24.51
CA ARG A 113 2.67 -9.64 25.40
C ARG A 113 1.89 -10.92 25.08
N LEU A 114 1.76 -11.26 23.79
CA LEU A 114 1.14 -12.51 23.38
C LEU A 114 1.97 -13.72 23.83
N ASN A 115 3.30 -13.64 23.67
CA ASN A 115 4.21 -14.69 24.11
C ASN A 115 4.21 -14.85 25.64
N GLU A 116 4.16 -13.74 26.40
CA GLU A 116 3.98 -13.78 27.86
C GLU A 116 2.68 -14.48 28.25
N LEU A 117 1.57 -14.16 27.57
CA LEU A 117 0.28 -14.79 27.83
C LEU A 117 0.30 -16.29 27.51
N LEU A 118 0.91 -16.71 26.39
CA LEU A 118 1.05 -18.13 26.03
C LEU A 118 1.92 -18.87 27.04
N TYR A 119 3.01 -18.26 27.50
CA TYR A 119 3.86 -18.80 28.54
C TYR A 119 3.08 -19.08 29.85
N TYR A 120 2.17 -18.18 30.23
CA TYR A 120 1.28 -18.41 31.39
C TYR A 120 0.23 -19.50 31.19
N LEU A 121 -0.17 -19.79 29.96
CA LEU A 121 -1.16 -20.82 29.64
C LEU A 121 -0.54 -22.23 29.49
N GLU A 122 0.74 -22.29 29.13
CA GLU A 122 1.50 -23.53 29.03
C GLU A 122 2.06 -24.02 30.39
N MET A 123 1.94 -23.19 31.42
CA MET A 123 2.30 -23.51 32.82
C MET A 123 1.13 -24.17 33.56
#